data_AF-A0A420VUF1-F1
#
_entry.id   AF-A0A420VUF1-F1
#
_cell.length_a   1.000
_cell.length_b   1.000
_cell.length_c   1.000
_cell.angle_alpha   90.00
_cell.angle_beta   90.00
_cell.angle_gamma   90.00
#
_symmetry.space_group_name_H-M   'P 1'
#
loop_
_entity.id
_entity.type
_entity.pdbx_description
1 polymer ?
#
loop_
_entity_poly.entity_id
_entity_poly.type
_entity_poly.pdbx_seq_one_letter_code
_entity_poly.pdbx_strand_id
1 'polypeptide(L)'
;MFIGAVKWFDNNKGFGTLALPSGEELFVHIRRFKIPPEHIIQPAEVIVGDKKSDPKRNGYLAHNCKILKRPEDWKFVISLFEKDHIVLIPDNHGHEQKHNLTSLAARQLLRAQGKDNVVSMLTSHFDFRFNSSIFLAYAELLDKSISGIFEKEIASELLAQVFTYFGNHVSHQILFRVWKERMFRYIGYPADGDYEIPEEVLNLNATEINYDDLIRIRAYSFGKSFCNDFVEALFDDLDTMDKQDIEPLIPYIDFLENEDSIEKINLIMQ
;
A
#
# COMPACT_ATOMS: atom_id res chain seq x y z
N MET A 1 5.43 -11.22 -20.62
CA MET A 1 5.73 -9.82 -20.22
C MET A 1 6.84 -9.80 -19.18
N PHE A 2 7.74 -8.82 -19.22
CA PHE A 2 8.74 -8.53 -18.19
C PHE A 2 8.59 -7.09 -17.69
N ILE A 3 9.14 -6.83 -16.51
CA ILE A 3 9.46 -5.50 -15.99
C ILE A 3 10.94 -5.51 -15.59
N GLY A 4 11.68 -4.46 -15.94
CA GLY A 4 13.07 -4.32 -15.57
C GLY A 4 13.49 -2.86 -15.50
N ALA A 5 14.61 -2.60 -14.84
CA ALA A 5 15.22 -1.28 -14.81
C ALA A 5 16.49 -1.27 -15.66
N VAL A 6 16.78 -0.14 -16.30
CA VAL A 6 18.01 0.06 -17.05
C VAL A 6 19.21 -0.02 -16.09
N LYS A 7 20.08 -0.99 -16.31
CA LYS A 7 21.38 -1.09 -15.63
C LYS A 7 22.38 -0.11 -16.25
N TRP A 8 22.42 -0.07 -17.59
CA TRP A 8 23.16 0.92 -18.38
C TRP A 8 22.58 0.97 -19.80
N PHE A 9 22.78 2.09 -20.48
CA PHE A 9 22.37 2.27 -21.88
C PHE A 9 23.32 3.20 -22.64
N ASP A 10 23.87 2.74 -23.76
CA ASP A 10 24.64 3.57 -24.68
C ASP A 10 23.66 4.24 -25.64
N ASN A 11 23.34 5.51 -25.37
CA ASN A 11 22.38 6.28 -26.16
C ASN A 11 22.87 6.60 -27.58
N ASN A 12 24.19 6.61 -27.81
CA ASN A 12 24.76 6.85 -29.14
C ASN A 12 24.64 5.59 -30.01
N LYS A 13 24.83 4.41 -29.43
CA LYS A 13 24.69 3.13 -30.15
C LYS A 13 23.28 2.55 -30.10
N GLY A 14 22.44 3.03 -29.19
CA GLY A 14 21.04 2.65 -29.07
C GLY A 14 20.82 1.27 -28.44
N PHE A 15 21.69 0.81 -27.54
CA PHE A 15 21.50 -0.45 -26.83
C PHE A 15 21.98 -0.41 -25.38
N GLY A 16 21.48 -1.33 -24.58
CA GLY A 16 21.79 -1.43 -23.16
C GLY A 16 21.38 -2.77 -22.55
N THR A 17 21.44 -2.81 -21.23
CA THR A 17 21.05 -3.97 -20.42
C THR A 17 20.04 -3.55 -19.36
N LEU A 18 19.01 -4.37 -19.19
CA LEU A 18 18.03 -4.26 -18.11
C LEU A 18 18.35 -5.27 -17.01
N ALA A 19 18.23 -4.85 -15.75
CA ALA A 19 18.17 -5.75 -14.60
C ALA A 19 16.71 -6.17 -14.38
N LEU A 20 16.48 -7.48 -14.24
CA LEU A 20 15.17 -8.06 -13.94
C LEU A 20 15.10 -8.51 -12.47
N PRO A 21 13.90 -8.58 -11.86
CA PRO A 21 13.73 -9.05 -10.48
C PRO A 21 14.23 -10.47 -10.21
N SER A 22 14.36 -11.30 -11.24
CA SER A 22 14.93 -12.65 -11.15
C SER A 22 16.45 -12.65 -10.95
N GLY A 23 17.11 -11.49 -10.99
CA GLY A 23 18.57 -11.37 -11.05
C GLY A 23 19.13 -11.55 -12.47
N GLU A 24 18.30 -11.89 -13.44
CA GLU A 24 18.69 -12.00 -14.85
C GLU A 24 18.93 -10.62 -15.47
N GLU A 25 19.87 -10.57 -16.41
CA GLU A 25 20.10 -9.43 -17.28
C GLU A 25 19.45 -9.64 -18.65
N LEU A 26 18.79 -8.60 -19.18
CA LEU A 26 18.11 -8.66 -20.47
C LEU A 26 18.64 -7.58 -21.41
N PHE A 27 19.15 -8.01 -22.58
CA PHE A 27 19.60 -7.09 -23.62
C PHE A 27 18.42 -6.31 -24.22
N VAL A 28 18.59 -4.99 -24.37
CA VAL A 28 17.60 -4.10 -24.98
C VAL A 28 18.24 -3.24 -26.07
N HIS A 29 17.49 -2.99 -27.14
CA HIS A 29 17.90 -2.12 -28.24
C HIS A 29 16.78 -1.13 -28.55
N ILE A 30 17.10 0.12 -28.89
CA ILE A 30 16.14 1.22 -29.11
C ILE A 30 15.07 0.89 -30.16
N ARG A 31 15.45 0.14 -31.20
CA ARG A 31 14.53 -0.39 -32.23
C ARG A 31 13.53 -1.46 -31.73
N ARG A 32 13.57 -1.83 -30.45
CA ARG A 32 12.63 -2.79 -29.85
C ARG A 32 11.49 -2.12 -29.10
N PHE A 33 11.51 -0.80 -28.98
CA PHE A 33 10.42 -0.04 -28.39
C PHE A 33 9.27 0.13 -29.39
N LYS A 34 8.02 0.01 -28.91
CA LYS A 34 6.82 0.26 -29.72
C LYS A 34 6.76 1.71 -30.20
N ILE A 35 7.21 2.62 -29.35
CA ILE A 35 7.36 4.05 -29.63
C ILE A 35 8.80 4.40 -29.23
N PRO A 36 9.63 4.93 -30.14
CA PRO A 36 10.98 5.34 -29.81
C PRO A 36 11.00 6.32 -28.62
N PRO A 37 11.90 6.15 -27.64
CA PRO A 37 12.11 7.14 -26.58
C PRO A 37 12.51 8.48 -27.18
N GLU A 38 11.93 9.57 -26.65
CA GLU A 38 12.19 10.95 -27.09
C GLU A 38 13.30 11.61 -26.25
N HIS A 39 13.75 10.95 -25.18
CA HIS A 39 14.77 11.41 -24.25
C HIS A 39 15.93 10.42 -24.15
N ILE A 40 17.02 10.86 -23.51
CA ILE A 40 18.18 10.03 -23.20
C ILE A 40 17.78 9.02 -22.12
N ILE A 41 17.86 7.73 -22.43
CA ILE A 41 17.57 6.65 -21.47
C ILE A 41 18.61 6.70 -20.35
N GLN A 42 18.13 6.76 -19.10
CA GLN A 42 18.96 6.83 -17.90
C GLN A 42 19.01 5.49 -17.15
N PRO A 43 20.06 5.24 -16.35
CA PRO A 43 20.04 4.19 -15.35
C PRO A 43 18.81 4.31 -14.42
N ALA A 44 18.32 3.17 -13.95
CA ALA A 44 17.10 3.04 -13.13
C ALA A 44 15.78 3.39 -13.81
N GLU A 45 15.78 3.71 -15.11
CA GLU A 45 14.54 3.88 -15.86
C GLU A 45 13.83 2.52 -16.05
N VAL A 46 12.53 2.47 -15.78
CA VAL A 46 11.72 1.24 -15.84
C VAL A 46 11.17 1.03 -17.24
N ILE A 47 11.44 -0.15 -17.77
CA ILE A 47 10.98 -0.61 -19.08
C ILE A 47 10.17 -1.89 -18.90
N VAL A 48 9.03 -1.94 -19.58
CA VAL A 48 8.18 -3.12 -19.69
C VAL A 48 8.18 -3.64 -21.12
N GLY A 49 7.97 -4.94 -21.32
CA GLY A 49 7.91 -5.52 -22.66
C GLY A 49 7.76 -7.04 -22.63
N ASP A 50 8.15 -7.68 -23.72
CA ASP A 50 8.14 -9.14 -23.88
C ASP A 50 9.55 -9.69 -24.02
N LYS A 51 9.80 -10.88 -23.47
CA LYS A 51 11.02 -11.64 -23.74
C LYS A 51 10.83 -12.35 -25.08
N LYS A 52 11.76 -12.17 -26.02
CA LYS A 52 11.81 -12.89 -27.30
C LYS A 52 13.11 -13.68 -27.38
N SER A 53 13.05 -14.93 -27.83
CA SER A 53 14.25 -15.74 -28.05
C SER A 53 15.19 -15.03 -29.03
N ASP A 54 16.46 -14.95 -28.69
CA ASP A 54 17.49 -14.43 -29.56
C ASP A 54 18.04 -15.57 -30.44
N PRO A 55 17.85 -15.55 -31.77
CA PRO A 55 18.36 -16.60 -32.64
C PRO A 55 19.89 -16.58 -32.76
N LYS A 56 20.57 -15.50 -32.37
CA LYS A 56 22.03 -15.35 -32.45
C LYS A 56 22.76 -15.67 -31.15
N ARG A 57 22.07 -15.59 -30.02
CA ARG A 57 22.61 -15.85 -28.68
C ARG A 57 21.65 -16.79 -27.98
N ASN A 58 22.13 -17.88 -27.39
CA ASN A 58 21.28 -18.85 -26.69
C ASN A 58 20.65 -18.24 -25.42
N GLY A 59 19.63 -17.40 -25.59
CA GLY A 59 19.04 -16.55 -24.55
C GLY A 59 17.85 -15.72 -25.07
N TYR A 60 17.50 -14.68 -24.32
CA TYR A 60 16.36 -13.81 -24.62
C TYR A 60 16.80 -12.35 -24.80
N LEU A 61 16.04 -11.61 -25.60
CA LEU A 61 16.15 -10.16 -25.74
C LEU A 61 14.81 -9.48 -25.44
N ALA A 62 14.90 -8.20 -25.08
CA ALA A 62 13.73 -7.36 -24.88
C ALA A 62 13.06 -7.04 -26.22
N HIS A 63 11.74 -7.19 -26.28
CA HIS A 63 10.92 -6.89 -27.43
C HIS A 63 9.66 -6.15 -27.02
N ASN A 64 9.01 -5.46 -27.96
CA ASN A 64 7.77 -4.71 -27.71
C ASN A 64 7.87 -3.76 -26.51
N CYS A 65 9.03 -3.14 -26.33
CA CYS A 65 9.36 -2.36 -25.15
C CYS A 65 8.51 -1.10 -25.07
N LYS A 66 8.19 -0.69 -23.85
CA LYS A 66 7.49 0.55 -23.53
C LYS A 66 8.07 1.17 -22.27
N ILE A 67 8.22 2.49 -22.29
CA ILE A 67 8.46 3.32 -21.11
C ILE A 67 7.08 3.78 -20.61
N LEU A 68 6.80 3.56 -19.33
CA LEU A 68 5.56 3.99 -18.70
C LEU A 68 5.59 5.51 -18.56
N LYS A 69 4.68 6.21 -19.26
CA LYS A 69 4.64 7.68 -19.29
C LYS A 69 3.24 8.28 -19.25
N ARG A 70 2.20 7.46 -19.46
CA ARG A 70 0.82 7.97 -19.59
C ARG A 70 0.03 7.74 -18.30
N PRO A 71 -0.96 8.57 -17.97
CA PRO A 71 -1.78 8.39 -16.78
C PRO A 71 -2.36 6.97 -16.64
N GLU A 72 -2.84 6.38 -17.73
CA GLU A 72 -3.42 5.04 -17.73
C GLU A 72 -2.43 3.91 -17.42
N ASP A 73 -1.12 4.19 -17.41
CA ASP A 73 -0.08 3.25 -17.02
C ASP A 73 0.01 3.10 -15.49
N TRP A 74 -0.65 3.97 -14.71
CA TRP A 74 -0.62 3.90 -13.24
C TRP A 74 -1.20 2.60 -12.69
N LYS A 75 -2.22 2.02 -13.35
CA LYS A 75 -2.74 0.69 -13.04
C LYS A 75 -1.65 -0.39 -13.01
N PHE A 76 -0.60 -0.22 -13.82
CA PHE A 76 0.53 -1.14 -13.82
C PHE A 76 1.33 -1.03 -12.52
N VAL A 77 1.58 0.18 -12.01
CA VAL A 77 2.21 0.39 -10.70
C VAL A 77 1.42 -0.31 -9.59
N ILE A 78 0.09 -0.16 -9.59
CA ILE A 78 -0.79 -0.82 -8.62
C ILE A 78 -0.65 -2.35 -8.72
N SER A 79 -0.58 -2.91 -9.94
CA SER A 79 -0.42 -4.36 -10.13
C SER A 79 0.92 -4.93 -9.62
N LEU A 80 1.93 -4.09 -9.38
CA LEU A 80 3.23 -4.51 -8.87
C LEU A 80 3.26 -4.68 -7.34
N PHE A 81 2.18 -4.37 -6.62
CA PHE A 81 2.11 -4.58 -5.17
C PHE A 81 1.93 -6.05 -4.76
N GLU A 82 1.58 -6.94 -5.69
CA GLU A 82 1.40 -8.36 -5.37
C GLU A 82 2.71 -9.05 -4.99
N LYS A 83 3.86 -8.53 -5.44
CA LYS A 83 5.19 -9.14 -5.23
C LYS A 83 6.28 -8.08 -5.15
N ASP A 84 7.30 -8.36 -4.37
CA ASP A 84 8.50 -7.53 -4.37
C ASP A 84 9.28 -7.69 -5.67
N HIS A 85 9.47 -6.57 -6.36
CA HIS A 85 10.22 -6.49 -7.61
C HIS A 85 11.54 -5.76 -7.39
N ILE A 86 12.47 -6.42 -6.70
CA ILE A 86 13.78 -5.84 -6.37
C ILE A 86 14.79 -6.11 -7.49
N VAL A 87 15.53 -5.09 -7.89
CA VAL A 87 16.63 -5.17 -8.86
C VAL A 87 17.90 -4.55 -8.30
N LEU A 88 19.05 -5.00 -8.80
CA LEU A 88 20.36 -4.45 -8.47
C LEU A 88 20.86 -3.57 -9.62
N ILE A 89 21.13 -2.30 -9.31
CA ILE A 89 21.59 -1.30 -10.27
C ILE A 89 22.88 -0.70 -9.73
N PRO A 90 23.97 -0.64 -10.52
CA PRO A 90 25.22 -0.07 -10.09
C PRO A 90 25.10 1.44 -9.94
N ASP A 91 25.67 2.00 -8.88
CA ASP A 91 25.89 3.44 -8.75
C ASP A 91 27.08 3.91 -9.60
N ASN A 92 27.40 5.21 -9.54
CA ASN A 92 28.50 5.81 -10.27
C ASN A 92 29.89 5.24 -9.89
N HIS A 93 30.00 4.56 -8.74
CA HIS A 93 31.21 3.91 -8.26
C HIS A 93 31.23 2.40 -8.57
N GLY A 94 30.17 1.88 -9.19
CA GLY A 94 30.02 0.47 -9.54
C GLY A 94 29.48 -0.41 -8.41
N HIS A 95 29.06 0.16 -7.28
CA HIS A 95 28.44 -0.63 -6.21
C HIS A 95 26.98 -0.91 -6.54
N GLU A 96 26.56 -2.17 -6.38
CA GLU A 96 25.18 -2.57 -6.63
C GLU A 96 24.24 -2.06 -5.53
N GLN A 97 23.28 -1.22 -5.93
CA GLN A 97 22.23 -0.69 -5.08
C GLN A 97 20.91 -1.43 -5.33
N LYS A 98 20.20 -1.74 -4.24
CA LYS A 98 18.86 -2.35 -4.32
C LYS A 98 17.83 -1.28 -4.65
N HIS A 99 17.04 -1.54 -5.69
CA HIS A 99 15.91 -0.71 -6.07
C HIS A 99 14.64 -1.55 -6.19
N ASN A 100 13.52 -0.98 -5.73
CA ASN A 100 12.20 -1.56 -5.95
C ASN A 100 11.60 -0.98 -7.24
N LEU A 101 11.24 -1.84 -8.19
CA LEU A 101 10.69 -1.43 -9.48
C LEU A 101 9.34 -0.72 -9.37
N THR A 102 8.52 -1.04 -8.37
CA THR A 102 7.26 -0.32 -8.09
C THR A 102 7.55 1.14 -7.78
N SER A 103 8.53 1.40 -6.90
CA SER A 103 8.97 2.76 -6.56
C SER A 103 9.59 3.50 -7.73
N LEU A 104 10.42 2.83 -8.53
CA LEU A 104 11.00 3.44 -9.72
C LEU A 104 9.94 3.79 -10.78
N ALA A 105 9.00 2.87 -11.04
CA ALA A 105 7.91 3.07 -12.00
C ALA A 105 6.97 4.20 -11.57
N ALA A 106 6.60 4.24 -10.28
CA ALA A 106 5.79 5.30 -9.70
C ALA A 106 6.45 6.67 -9.90
N ARG A 107 7.73 6.80 -9.55
CA ARG A 107 8.44 8.07 -9.69
C ARG A 107 8.63 8.49 -11.14
N GLN A 108 8.91 7.53 -12.03
CA GLN A 108 9.00 7.80 -13.46
C GLN A 108 7.69 8.35 -14.02
N LEU A 109 6.56 7.73 -13.67
CA LEU A 109 5.23 8.18 -14.13
C LEU A 109 4.87 9.55 -13.57
N LEU A 110 5.13 9.80 -12.28
CA LEU A 110 4.89 11.10 -11.65
C LEU A 110 5.71 12.21 -12.31
N ARG A 111 7.00 11.98 -12.61
CA ARG A 111 7.84 12.95 -13.34
C ARG A 111 7.35 13.24 -14.75
N ALA A 112 6.71 12.25 -15.39
CA ALA A 112 6.13 12.42 -16.71
C ALA A 112 4.80 13.19 -16.69
N GLN A 113 4.16 13.33 -15.52
CA GLN A 113 2.94 14.11 -15.38
C GLN A 113 3.22 15.55 -14.96
N GLY A 114 2.45 16.49 -15.51
CA GLY A 114 2.33 17.83 -14.92
C GLY A 114 1.53 17.75 -13.62
N LYS A 115 1.80 18.67 -12.68
CA LYS A 115 1.14 18.73 -11.35
C LYS A 115 -0.40 18.65 -11.45
N ASP A 116 -0.98 19.27 -12.47
CA ASP A 116 -2.43 19.37 -12.67
C ASP A 116 -3.09 18.01 -13.01
N ASN A 117 -2.31 17.04 -13.48
CA ASN A 117 -2.79 15.70 -13.86
C ASN A 117 -2.50 14.63 -12.79
N VAL A 118 -1.68 14.93 -11.78
CA VAL A 118 -1.26 13.93 -10.79
C VAL A 118 -2.45 13.45 -9.96
N VAL A 119 -3.24 14.38 -9.44
CA VAL A 119 -4.39 14.03 -8.57
C VAL A 119 -5.37 13.14 -9.33
N SER A 120 -5.82 13.58 -10.51
CA SER A 120 -6.78 12.82 -11.32
C SER A 120 -6.25 11.45 -11.72
N MET A 121 -4.96 11.33 -12.09
CA MET A 121 -4.34 10.03 -12.39
C MET A 121 -4.38 9.07 -11.19
N LEU A 122 -4.07 9.56 -9.99
CA LEU A 122 -3.97 8.74 -8.78
C LEU A 122 -5.34 8.33 -8.23
N THR A 123 -6.36 9.19 -8.39
CA THR A 123 -7.72 8.93 -7.89
C THR A 123 -8.57 8.09 -8.83
N SER A 124 -8.36 8.19 -10.16
CA SER A 124 -9.14 7.46 -11.18
C SER A 124 -9.18 5.94 -11.01
N HIS A 125 -8.21 5.37 -10.29
CA HIS A 125 -8.12 3.92 -10.04
C HIS A 125 -8.65 3.49 -8.67
N PHE A 126 -9.02 4.44 -7.81
CA PHE A 126 -9.51 4.15 -6.47
C PHE A 126 -11.01 3.80 -6.46
N ASP A 127 -11.80 4.45 -7.33
CA ASP A 127 -13.26 4.36 -7.33
C ASP A 127 -13.83 2.98 -7.69
N PHE A 128 -13.02 2.09 -8.27
CA PHE A 128 -13.48 0.78 -8.77
C PHE A 128 -12.75 -0.38 -8.11
N ARG A 129 -13.30 -0.88 -6.99
CA ARG A 129 -12.84 -2.11 -6.30
C ARG A 129 -11.34 -2.12 -6.05
N PHE A 130 -10.82 -1.06 -5.47
CA PHE A 130 -9.44 -1.02 -5.02
C PHE A 130 -9.19 -2.15 -4.01
N ASN A 131 -8.10 -2.90 -4.20
CA ASN A 131 -7.75 -3.98 -3.30
C ASN A 131 -7.32 -3.40 -1.94
N SER A 132 -8.15 -3.61 -0.91
CA SER A 132 -7.94 -3.09 0.43
C SER A 132 -6.65 -3.59 1.08
N SER A 133 -6.19 -4.80 0.73
CA SER A 133 -5.00 -5.40 1.35
C SER A 133 -3.70 -4.67 1.00
N ILE A 134 -3.67 -3.92 -0.10
CA ILE A 134 -2.48 -3.17 -0.53
C ILE A 134 -2.57 -1.66 -0.21
N PHE A 135 -3.67 -1.18 0.36
CA PHE A 135 -3.94 0.25 0.50
C PHE A 135 -2.85 0.99 1.30
N LEU A 136 -2.42 0.48 2.44
CA LEU A 136 -1.42 1.14 3.28
C LEU A 136 -0.06 1.24 2.58
N ALA A 137 0.37 0.15 1.94
CA ALA A 137 1.61 0.13 1.16
C ALA A 137 1.51 1.09 -0.04
N TYR A 138 0.34 1.16 -0.69
CA TYR A 138 0.08 2.08 -1.77
C TYR A 138 0.14 3.54 -1.30
N ALA A 139 -0.52 3.89 -0.20
CA ALA A 139 -0.50 5.24 0.35
C ALA A 139 0.92 5.66 0.78
N GLU A 140 1.70 4.76 1.37
CA GLU A 140 3.11 5.01 1.69
C GLU A 140 3.98 5.21 0.44
N LEU A 141 3.74 4.46 -0.63
CA LEU A 141 4.40 4.68 -1.92
C LEU A 141 4.09 6.08 -2.45
N LEU A 142 2.83 6.52 -2.40
CA LEU A 142 2.43 7.85 -2.86
C LEU A 142 3.14 8.93 -2.05
N ASP A 143 3.10 8.84 -0.72
CA ASP A 143 3.74 9.77 0.20
C ASP A 143 5.24 9.92 -0.12
N LYS A 144 5.97 8.80 -0.17
CA LYS A 144 7.42 8.78 -0.49
C LYS A 144 7.73 9.25 -1.90
N SER A 145 6.89 8.93 -2.88
CA SER A 145 7.17 9.23 -4.28
C SER A 145 6.85 10.67 -4.63
N ILE A 146 5.73 11.21 -4.15
CA ILE A 146 5.34 12.60 -4.36
C ILE A 146 6.32 13.52 -3.62
N SER A 147 6.60 13.26 -2.35
CA SER A 147 7.57 14.03 -1.55
C SER A 147 9.01 13.96 -2.09
N GLY A 148 9.35 12.90 -2.83
CA GLY A 148 10.67 12.73 -3.44
C GLY A 148 10.82 13.35 -4.85
N ILE A 149 9.75 13.89 -5.43
CA ILE A 149 9.74 14.43 -6.80
C ILE A 149 9.38 15.91 -6.81
N PHE A 150 8.35 16.29 -6.06
CA PHE A 150 7.83 17.64 -6.02
C PHE A 150 8.46 18.44 -4.87
N GLU A 151 8.53 19.76 -5.03
CA GLU A 151 8.89 20.66 -3.94
C GLU A 151 7.92 20.50 -2.76
N LYS A 152 8.38 20.78 -1.54
CA LYS A 152 7.68 20.45 -0.30
C LYS A 152 6.24 20.98 -0.26
N GLU A 153 6.04 22.22 -0.67
CA GLU A 153 4.74 22.89 -0.69
C GLU A 153 3.78 22.22 -1.68
N ILE A 154 4.27 21.92 -2.89
CA ILE A 154 3.50 21.24 -3.94
C ILE A 154 3.18 19.80 -3.52
N ALA A 155 4.16 19.09 -2.95
CA ALA A 155 3.97 17.72 -2.47
C ALA A 155 2.90 17.66 -1.38
N SER A 156 2.95 18.59 -0.41
CA SER A 156 1.96 18.72 0.66
C SER A 156 0.55 18.96 0.09
N GLU A 157 0.43 19.86 -0.89
CA GLU A 157 -0.85 20.16 -1.55
C GLU A 157 -1.41 18.93 -2.30
N LEU A 158 -0.58 18.26 -3.10
CA LEU A 158 -0.97 17.06 -3.86
C LEU A 158 -1.40 15.91 -2.93
N LEU A 159 -0.62 15.64 -1.88
CA LEU A 159 -0.94 14.59 -0.91
C LEU A 159 -2.23 14.89 -0.15
N ALA A 160 -2.44 16.14 0.27
CA ALA A 160 -3.68 16.55 0.92
C ALA A 160 -4.89 16.30 0.01
N GLN A 161 -4.81 16.67 -1.28
CA GLN A 161 -5.89 16.44 -2.24
C GLN A 161 -6.16 14.93 -2.44
N VAL A 162 -5.11 14.14 -2.64
CA VAL A 162 -5.23 12.69 -2.89
C VAL A 162 -5.78 11.96 -1.67
N PHE A 163 -5.26 12.20 -0.46
CA PHE A 163 -5.70 11.49 0.73
C PHE A 163 -7.09 11.96 1.22
N THR A 164 -7.45 13.23 1.02
CA THR A 164 -8.84 13.68 1.21
C THR A 164 -9.78 12.95 0.26
N TYR A 165 -9.38 12.79 -1.01
CA TYR A 165 -10.16 12.01 -1.96
C TYR A 165 -10.34 10.56 -1.49
N PHE A 166 -9.26 9.90 -1.06
CA PHE A 166 -9.36 8.54 -0.53
C PHE A 166 -10.30 8.47 0.66
N GLY A 167 -10.15 9.36 1.65
CA GLY A 167 -11.04 9.40 2.82
C GLY A 167 -12.52 9.51 2.49
N ASN A 168 -12.88 10.25 1.44
CA ASN A 168 -14.27 10.39 0.99
C ASN A 168 -14.80 9.18 0.21
N HIS A 169 -13.93 8.25 -0.22
CA HIS A 169 -14.28 7.12 -1.09
C HIS A 169 -13.80 5.76 -0.54
N VAL A 170 -13.22 5.71 0.67
CA VAL A 170 -12.73 4.46 1.26
C VAL A 170 -13.88 3.50 1.52
N SER A 171 -13.63 2.21 1.32
CA SER A 171 -14.54 1.17 1.80
C SER A 171 -14.41 0.97 3.31
N HIS A 172 -15.40 0.33 3.94
CA HIS A 172 -15.33 -0.04 5.36
C HIS A 172 -14.06 -0.85 5.68
N GLN A 173 -13.65 -1.74 4.78
CA GLN A 173 -12.45 -2.56 4.97
C GLN A 173 -11.16 -1.71 4.95
N ILE A 174 -11.05 -0.74 4.03
CA ILE A 174 -9.89 0.17 4.00
C ILE A 174 -9.90 1.05 5.24
N LEU A 175 -11.06 1.61 5.60
CA LEU A 175 -11.22 2.47 6.76
C LEU A 175 -10.79 1.76 8.05
N PHE A 176 -11.26 0.53 8.27
CA PHE A 176 -10.86 -0.28 9.41
C PHE A 176 -9.35 -0.54 9.45
N ARG A 177 -8.73 -0.90 8.31
CA ARG A 177 -7.27 -1.16 8.25
C ARG A 177 -6.46 0.09 8.58
N VAL A 178 -6.83 1.23 8.00
CA VAL A 178 -6.19 2.52 8.30
C VAL A 178 -6.34 2.86 9.77
N TRP A 179 -7.52 2.60 10.33
CA TRP A 179 -7.81 2.88 11.72
C TRP A 179 -7.01 2.00 12.69
N LYS A 180 -6.94 0.70 12.39
CA LYS A 180 -6.20 -0.31 13.16
C LYS A 180 -4.71 0.04 13.22
N GLU A 181 -4.13 0.44 12.10
CA GLU A 181 -2.71 0.82 11.99
C GLU A 181 -2.42 2.28 12.37
N ARG A 182 -3.45 3.05 12.79
CA ARG A 182 -3.34 4.47 13.16
C ARG A 182 -2.76 5.37 12.07
N MET A 183 -3.02 5.04 10.80
CA MET A 183 -2.48 5.76 9.64
C MET A 183 -3.47 6.78 9.05
N PHE A 184 -4.21 7.50 9.90
CA PHE A 184 -5.36 8.34 9.51
C PHE A 184 -5.03 9.44 8.48
N ARG A 185 -3.76 9.88 8.42
CA ARG A 185 -3.31 10.82 7.40
C ARG A 185 -3.57 10.33 5.96
N TYR A 186 -3.56 9.02 5.74
CA TYR A 186 -3.80 8.42 4.42
C TYR A 186 -5.26 8.44 3.97
N ILE A 187 -6.16 8.86 4.86
CA ILE A 187 -7.57 9.15 4.56
C ILE A 187 -7.90 10.64 4.79
N GLY A 188 -6.88 11.51 4.78
CA GLY A 188 -7.07 12.96 4.85
C GLY A 188 -7.36 13.50 6.25
N TYR A 189 -7.02 12.75 7.32
CA TYR A 189 -7.11 13.23 8.69
C TYR A 189 -5.70 13.54 9.24
N PRO A 190 -5.24 14.81 9.18
CA PRO A 190 -3.89 15.20 9.58
C PRO A 190 -3.77 15.55 11.07
N ALA A 191 -4.88 15.56 11.82
CA ALA A 191 -4.89 15.99 13.21
C ALA A 191 -4.21 14.97 14.13
N ASP A 192 -3.61 15.47 15.20
CA ASP A 192 -3.08 14.65 16.27
C ASP A 192 -4.23 14.01 17.07
N GLY A 193 -4.06 12.74 17.43
CA GLY A 193 -5.06 12.00 18.20
C GLY A 193 -5.63 10.80 17.44
N ASP A 194 -6.63 10.17 18.05
CA ASP A 194 -7.33 9.04 17.44
C ASP A 194 -8.43 9.54 16.48
N TYR A 195 -8.90 8.64 15.62
CA TYR A 195 -9.96 8.92 14.64
C TYR A 195 -11.14 8.00 14.90
N GLU A 196 -12.27 8.57 15.33
CA GLU A 196 -13.51 7.83 15.54
C GLU A 196 -14.07 7.38 14.18
N ILE A 197 -14.13 6.07 13.96
CA ILE A 197 -14.75 5.45 12.78
C ILE A 197 -16.18 5.01 13.10
N PRO A 198 -17.06 4.85 12.08
CA PRO A 198 -18.43 4.44 12.31
C PRO A 198 -18.53 3.10 13.03
N GLU A 199 -19.46 2.98 13.96
CA GLU A 199 -19.72 1.78 14.75
C GLU A 199 -19.95 0.53 13.88
N GLU A 200 -20.67 0.68 12.75
CA GLU A 200 -20.89 -0.40 11.78
C GLU A 200 -19.58 -0.99 11.25
N VAL A 201 -18.55 -0.15 11.05
CA VAL A 201 -17.24 -0.61 10.57
C VAL A 201 -16.54 -1.44 11.63
N LEU A 202 -16.67 -1.08 12.91
CA LEU A 202 -16.14 -1.87 14.02
C LEU A 202 -16.87 -3.21 14.13
N ASN A 203 -18.21 -3.20 14.05
CA ASN A 203 -19.04 -4.41 14.08
C ASN A 203 -18.68 -5.40 12.96
N LEU A 204 -18.51 -4.91 11.73
CA LEU A 204 -18.11 -5.74 10.58
C LEU A 204 -16.73 -6.39 10.73
N ASN A 205 -15.89 -5.90 11.65
CA ASN A 205 -14.53 -6.39 11.88
C ASN A 205 -14.29 -6.79 13.35
N ALA A 206 -15.36 -7.12 14.09
CA ALA A 206 -15.31 -7.39 15.53
C ALA A 206 -14.26 -8.45 15.92
N THR A 207 -14.08 -9.48 15.09
CA THR A 207 -13.10 -10.56 15.33
C THR A 207 -11.64 -10.11 15.30
N GLU A 208 -11.36 -8.91 14.79
CA GLU A 208 -10.00 -8.34 14.72
C GLU A 208 -9.75 -7.28 15.80
N ILE A 209 -10.78 -6.93 16.60
CA ILE A 209 -10.68 -5.96 17.70
C ILE A 209 -10.05 -6.65 18.91
N ASN A 210 -9.10 -5.97 19.54
CA ASN A 210 -8.44 -6.46 20.75
C ASN A 210 -8.61 -5.49 21.94
N TYR A 211 -8.06 -5.85 23.08
CA TYR A 211 -8.12 -5.05 24.30
C TYR A 211 -7.65 -3.59 24.11
N ASP A 212 -6.50 -3.38 23.47
CA ASP A 212 -5.96 -2.03 23.23
C ASP A 212 -6.87 -1.19 22.33
N ASP A 213 -7.56 -1.84 21.40
CA ASP A 213 -8.57 -1.19 20.57
C ASP A 213 -9.80 -0.80 21.38
N LEU A 214 -10.28 -1.63 22.31
CA LEU A 214 -11.41 -1.27 23.17
C LEU A 214 -11.08 -0.10 24.09
N ILE A 215 -9.82 0.02 24.57
CA ILE A 215 -9.37 1.21 25.31
C ILE A 215 -9.56 2.47 24.47
N ARG A 216 -9.20 2.42 23.18
CA ARG A 216 -9.36 3.53 22.24
C ARG A 216 -10.84 3.82 21.98
N ILE A 217 -11.60 2.78 21.64
CA ILE A 217 -13.02 2.88 21.30
C ILE A 217 -13.80 3.45 22.47
N ARG A 218 -13.46 3.15 23.72
CA ARG A 218 -14.11 3.71 24.93
C ARG A 218 -14.15 5.25 24.95
N ALA A 219 -13.22 5.92 24.28
CA ALA A 219 -13.17 7.38 24.18
C ALA A 219 -14.09 7.96 23.09
N TYR A 220 -14.68 7.12 22.23
CA TYR A 220 -15.59 7.52 21.16
C TYR A 220 -16.97 7.85 21.68
N SER A 221 -17.76 8.57 20.88
CA SER A 221 -19.09 9.02 21.24
C SER A 221 -20.03 7.88 21.66
N PHE A 222 -19.93 6.73 21.00
CA PHE A 222 -20.67 5.48 21.28
C PHE A 222 -19.82 4.44 22.06
N GLY A 223 -18.61 4.81 22.45
CA GLY A 223 -17.57 3.88 22.89
C GLY A 223 -17.94 3.01 24.09
N LYS A 224 -18.60 3.61 25.09
CA LYS A 224 -18.98 2.90 26.31
C LYS A 224 -19.98 1.78 26.05
N SER A 225 -21.06 2.07 25.33
CA SER A 225 -22.07 1.06 24.99
C SER A 225 -21.49 -0.02 24.10
N PHE A 226 -20.73 0.36 23.07
CA PHE A 226 -20.07 -0.63 22.20
C PHE A 226 -19.13 -1.56 22.97
N CYS A 227 -18.27 -1.02 23.85
CA CYS A 227 -17.35 -1.86 24.63
C CYS A 227 -18.09 -2.80 25.59
N ASN A 228 -19.19 -2.34 26.21
CA ASN A 228 -20.02 -3.21 27.04
C ASN A 228 -20.61 -4.35 26.20
N ASP A 229 -21.32 -4.03 25.12
CA ASP A 229 -22.00 -5.00 24.26
C ASP A 229 -21.00 -6.00 23.64
N PHE A 230 -19.82 -5.51 23.24
CA PHE A 230 -18.74 -6.34 22.71
C PHE A 230 -18.26 -7.36 23.74
N VAL A 231 -18.03 -6.93 24.99
CA VAL A 231 -17.52 -7.82 26.03
C VAL A 231 -18.62 -8.74 26.56
N GLU A 232 -19.88 -8.28 26.66
CA GLU A 232 -21.01 -9.17 26.94
C GLU A 232 -21.05 -10.34 25.94
N ALA A 233 -20.89 -10.06 24.65
CA ALA A 233 -20.84 -11.10 23.62
C ALA A 233 -19.65 -12.08 23.77
N LEU A 234 -18.52 -11.68 24.36
CA LEU A 234 -17.42 -12.60 24.69
C LEU A 234 -17.80 -13.58 25.81
N PHE A 235 -18.79 -13.22 26.61
CA PHE A 235 -19.27 -13.95 27.77
C PHE A 235 -20.69 -14.52 27.59
N ASP A 236 -21.25 -14.50 26.37
CA ASP A 236 -22.63 -14.94 26.09
C ASP A 236 -22.92 -16.38 26.54
N ASP A 237 -21.90 -17.25 26.53
CA ASP A 237 -22.00 -18.66 26.91
C ASP A 237 -21.35 -18.97 28.28
N LEU A 238 -21.32 -17.98 29.19
CA LEU A 238 -20.72 -18.06 30.54
C LEU A 238 -21.05 -19.34 31.32
N ASP A 239 -22.28 -19.86 31.21
CA ASP A 239 -22.73 -21.04 31.93
C ASP A 239 -22.02 -22.34 31.46
N THR A 240 -21.32 -22.30 30.33
CA THR A 240 -20.58 -23.45 29.75
C THR A 240 -19.06 -23.29 29.78
N MET A 241 -18.56 -22.08 30.06
CA MET A 241 -17.14 -21.77 30.09
C MET A 241 -16.47 -22.33 31.34
N ASP A 242 -15.24 -22.79 31.20
CA ASP A 242 -14.39 -23.15 32.33
C ASP A 242 -13.33 -22.06 32.63
N LYS A 243 -12.51 -22.32 33.65
CA LYS A 243 -11.48 -21.38 34.08
C LYS A 243 -10.44 -21.07 32.98
N GLN A 244 -10.12 -22.03 32.11
CA GLN A 244 -9.17 -21.84 31.02
C GLN A 244 -9.76 -20.97 29.91
N ASP A 245 -11.07 -21.01 29.70
CA ASP A 245 -11.77 -20.16 28.74
C ASP A 245 -11.87 -18.70 29.22
N ILE A 246 -12.05 -18.50 30.53
CA ILE A 246 -12.24 -17.18 31.14
C ILE A 246 -10.92 -16.45 31.38
N GLU A 247 -9.85 -17.15 31.73
CA GLU A 247 -8.55 -16.55 32.09
C GLU A 247 -8.02 -15.55 31.04
N PRO A 248 -8.08 -15.82 29.72
CA PRO A 248 -7.69 -14.85 28.68
C PRO A 248 -8.60 -13.62 28.58
N LEU A 249 -9.85 -13.71 29.05
CA LEU A 249 -10.86 -12.66 28.95
C LEU A 249 -10.89 -11.73 30.17
N ILE A 250 -10.19 -12.08 31.26
CA ILE A 250 -10.13 -11.28 32.50
C ILE A 250 -9.85 -9.79 32.24
N PRO A 251 -8.90 -9.39 31.38
CA PRO A 251 -8.64 -7.97 31.13
C PRO A 251 -9.89 -7.22 30.63
N TYR A 252 -10.78 -7.89 29.90
CA TYR A 252 -11.95 -7.28 29.28
C TYR A 252 -13.07 -6.96 30.28
N ILE A 253 -13.05 -7.52 31.49
CA ILE A 253 -14.06 -7.29 32.53
C ILE A 253 -14.17 -5.79 32.88
N ASP A 254 -13.09 -5.02 32.75
CA ASP A 254 -13.07 -3.56 32.99
C ASP A 254 -13.99 -2.74 32.07
N PHE A 255 -14.55 -3.37 31.04
CA PHE A 255 -15.54 -2.79 30.13
C PHE A 255 -16.97 -3.26 30.40
N LEU A 256 -17.18 -4.29 31.22
CA LEU A 256 -18.51 -4.74 31.61
C LEU A 256 -19.15 -3.76 32.59
N GLU A 257 -20.41 -3.42 32.35
CA GLU A 257 -21.25 -2.67 33.29
C GLU A 257 -22.23 -3.58 34.04
N ASN A 258 -22.41 -4.85 33.61
CA ASN A 258 -23.33 -5.80 34.19
C ASN A 258 -22.75 -6.50 35.44
N GLU A 259 -23.26 -6.13 36.63
CA GLU A 259 -22.83 -6.67 37.93
C GLU A 259 -23.05 -8.20 38.06
N ASP A 260 -24.16 -8.74 37.53
CA ASP A 260 -24.47 -10.17 37.61
C ASP A 260 -23.43 -11.02 36.84
N SER A 261 -23.03 -10.54 35.65
CA SER A 261 -22.00 -11.19 34.84
C SER A 261 -20.64 -11.15 35.55
N ILE A 262 -20.29 -10.03 36.18
CA ILE A 262 -19.05 -9.87 36.95
C ILE A 262 -19.02 -10.83 38.15
N GLU A 263 -20.12 -10.96 38.89
CA GLU A 263 -20.22 -11.90 40.01
C GLU A 263 -20.07 -13.36 39.56
N LYS A 264 -20.73 -13.75 38.47
CA LYS A 264 -20.59 -15.10 37.90
C LYS A 264 -19.16 -15.42 37.49
N ILE A 265 -18.48 -14.49 36.80
CA ILE A 265 -17.08 -14.66 36.39
C ILE A 265 -16.19 -14.87 37.62
N ASN A 266 -16.38 -14.06 38.66
CA ASN A 266 -15.63 -14.20 39.91
C ASN A 266 -15.87 -15.56 40.59
N LEU A 267 -17.07 -16.12 40.50
CA LEU A 267 -17.40 -17.44 41.06
C LEU A 267 -16.70 -18.58 40.30
N ILE A 268 -16.64 -18.52 38.96
CA ILE A 268 -15.98 -19.56 38.14
C ILE A 268 -14.45 -19.54 38.34
N MET A 269 -13.90 -18.36 38.63
CA MET A 269 -12.46 -18.18 38.84
C MET A 269 -11.95 -18.66 40.21
N GLN A 270 -12.84 -18.84 41.20
CA GLN A 270 -12.51 -19.36 42.55
C GLN A 270 -12.24 -20.85 42.53
#